data_AF-A0A7G1KV27-F1
#
_entry.id   AF-A0A7G1KV27-F1
#
_cell.length_a   1.000
_cell.length_b   1.000
_cell.length_c   1.000
_cell.angle_alpha   90.00
_cell.angle_beta   90.00
_cell.angle_gamma   90.00
#
_symmetry.space_group_name_H-M   'P 1'
#
loop_
_entity.id
_entity.type
_entity.pdbx_description
1 polymer ?
#
loop_
_entity_poly.entity_id
_entity_poly.type
_entity_poly.pdbx_seq_one_letter_code
_entity_poly.pdbx_strand_id
1 'polypeptide(L)'
;MVLRRPLVSVAGSLQELSDADTLTGQTVGVMLYQTQGLHVAGTGHLPMGWVVPYAMVLDQVRYWLATAGTGNSATAELRKNGTAVGNVISGTSGTPSTAPTYLTPGATLAAGDRIYVVQTAVNTTTLGTGLAADLIGHRI
;
A
#
# COMPACT_ATOMS: atom_id res chain seq x y z
N MET A 1 -22.87 15.15 -39.99
CA MET A 1 -21.72 14.42 -39.42
C MET A 1 -22.20 13.69 -38.18
N VAL A 2 -22.28 12.36 -38.21
CA VAL A 2 -22.70 11.57 -37.03
C VAL A 2 -21.47 11.36 -36.16
N LEU A 3 -21.40 12.05 -35.03
CA LEU A 3 -20.39 11.81 -34.00
C LEU A 3 -20.69 10.46 -33.35
N ARG A 4 -19.96 9.40 -33.74
CA ARG A 4 -20.00 8.10 -33.06
C ARG A 4 -19.18 8.25 -31.78
N ARG A 5 -19.83 8.24 -30.62
CA ARG A 5 -19.17 8.24 -29.32
C ARG A 5 -18.63 6.83 -29.02
N PRO A 6 -17.44 6.70 -28.40
CA PRO A 6 -16.91 5.41 -27.98
C PRO A 6 -17.82 4.78 -26.92
N LEU A 7 -18.13 3.50 -27.11
CA LEU A 7 -18.94 2.67 -26.21
C LEU A 7 -18.01 1.78 -25.39
N VAL A 8 -18.28 1.61 -24.11
CA VAL A 8 -17.59 0.63 -23.26
C VAL A 8 -18.62 -0.26 -22.57
N SER A 9 -18.26 -1.52 -22.33
CA SER A 9 -19.08 -2.43 -21.55
C SER A 9 -18.75 -2.31 -20.06
N VAL A 10 -19.68 -1.82 -19.25
CA VAL A 10 -19.57 -1.81 -17.78
C VAL A 10 -20.65 -2.74 -17.21
N ALA A 11 -20.23 -3.73 -16.43
CA ALA A 11 -21.11 -4.72 -15.78
C ALA A 11 -22.13 -5.39 -16.74
N GLY A 12 -21.74 -5.64 -18.00
CA GLY A 12 -22.60 -6.29 -19.00
C GLY A 12 -23.57 -5.36 -19.72
N SER A 13 -23.53 -4.05 -19.48
CA SER A 13 -24.29 -3.03 -20.22
C SER A 13 -23.37 -2.16 -21.07
N LEU A 14 -23.80 -1.82 -22.29
CA LEU A 14 -23.11 -0.85 -23.15
C LEU A 14 -23.49 0.55 -22.69
N GLN A 15 -22.52 1.31 -22.18
CA GLN A 15 -22.72 2.70 -21.75
C GLN A 15 -21.96 3.66 -22.67
N GLU A 16 -22.53 4.84 -22.88
CA GLU A 16 -21.81 5.95 -23.51
C GLU A 16 -20.76 6.45 -22.53
N LEU A 17 -19.49 6.44 -22.95
CA LEU A 17 -18.44 7.05 -22.14
C LEU A 17 -18.65 8.57 -22.16
N SER A 18 -19.13 9.13 -21.06
CA SER A 18 -19.15 10.59 -20.86
C SER A 18 -17.85 11.01 -20.17
N ASP A 19 -17.39 12.25 -20.38
CA ASP A 19 -16.18 12.78 -19.70
C ASP A 19 -16.31 12.77 -18.16
N ALA A 20 -17.53 12.54 -17.65
CA ALA A 20 -17.87 12.42 -16.23
C ALA A 20 -18.00 10.97 -15.75
N ASP A 21 -17.68 9.97 -16.58
CA ASP A 21 -17.69 8.57 -16.17
C ASP A 21 -16.54 8.34 -15.18
N THR A 22 -16.88 8.64 -13.92
CA THR A 22 -15.97 8.63 -12.80
C THR A 22 -15.77 7.16 -12.51
N LEU A 23 -14.61 6.64 -12.92
CA LEU A 23 -14.15 5.28 -12.70
C LEU A 23 -14.07 4.99 -11.18
N THR A 24 -15.25 4.81 -10.57
CA THR A 24 -15.47 4.47 -9.18
C THR A 24 -15.24 2.97 -9.06
N GLY A 25 -14.43 2.56 -8.07
CA GLY A 25 -14.07 1.15 -7.90
C GLY A 25 -12.87 0.65 -8.72
N GLN A 26 -12.05 1.52 -9.34
CA GLN A 26 -10.75 1.05 -9.85
C GLN A 26 -9.85 0.65 -8.70
N THR A 27 -9.54 -0.63 -8.63
CA THR A 27 -8.55 -1.19 -7.72
C THR A 27 -7.15 -0.86 -8.23
N VAL A 28 -6.36 -0.16 -7.41
CA VAL A 28 -4.95 0.15 -7.71
C VAL A 28 -4.05 -0.62 -6.77
N GLY A 29 -3.16 -1.42 -7.37
CA GLY A 29 -2.05 -2.07 -6.69
C GLY A 29 -0.79 -1.22 -6.76
N VAL A 30 -0.14 -0.97 -5.63
CA VAL A 30 1.16 -0.28 -5.59
C VAL A 30 2.12 -0.99 -4.64
N MET A 31 3.37 -1.14 -5.08
CA MET A 31 4.44 -1.68 -4.26
C MET A 31 5.32 -0.56 -3.74
N LEU A 32 5.45 -0.46 -2.42
CA LEU A 32 6.27 0.50 -1.70
C LEU A 32 7.48 -0.21 -1.11
N TYR A 33 8.64 0.00 -1.72
CA TYR A 33 9.89 -0.47 -1.16
C TYR A 33 10.28 0.40 0.04
N GLN A 34 10.85 -0.24 1.06
CA GLN A 34 11.34 0.44 2.25
C GLN A 34 12.87 0.53 2.22
N THR A 35 13.55 -0.59 2.04
CA THR A 35 15.02 -0.67 2.00
C THR A 35 15.48 -1.74 1.02
N GLN A 36 16.62 -1.53 0.37
CA GLN A 36 17.37 -2.59 -0.34
C GLN A 36 18.45 -3.25 0.55
N GLY A 37 18.58 -2.82 1.81
CA GLY A 37 19.57 -3.31 2.79
C GLY A 37 18.96 -4.13 3.93
N LEU A 38 19.77 -4.41 4.95
CA LEU A 38 19.37 -5.14 6.16
C LEU A 38 18.26 -4.39 6.93
N HIS A 39 17.33 -5.14 7.51
CA HIS A 39 16.29 -4.59 8.37
C HIS A 39 16.87 -4.01 9.66
N VAL A 40 16.54 -2.77 10.00
CA VAL A 40 16.87 -2.16 11.30
C VAL A 40 15.61 -1.51 11.88
N ALA A 41 15.35 -1.71 13.18
CA ALA A 41 14.13 -1.19 13.82
C ALA A 41 14.12 0.34 13.78
N GLY A 42 12.96 0.93 13.48
CA GLY A 42 12.83 2.39 13.29
C GLY A 42 13.44 2.90 11.98
N THR A 43 13.96 2.00 11.15
CA THR A 43 14.49 2.32 9.81
C THR A 43 13.41 1.94 8.82
N GLY A 44 13.07 2.89 7.94
CA GLY A 44 11.98 2.71 6.98
C GLY A 44 11.48 3.96 6.29
N HIS A 45 12.06 5.11 6.64
CA HIS A 45 11.89 6.29 5.84
C HIS A 45 12.76 6.19 4.59
N LEU A 46 12.23 5.61 3.51
CA LEU A 46 12.52 6.26 2.23
C LEU A 46 12.19 7.75 2.44
N PRO A 47 13.13 8.67 2.12
CA PRO A 47 12.92 10.10 2.38
C PRO A 47 11.67 10.64 1.65
N MET A 48 11.19 9.91 0.65
CA MET A 48 9.95 10.17 -0.06
C MET A 48 8.93 9.07 0.22
N GLY A 49 7.83 9.44 0.87
CA GLY A 49 6.65 8.59 0.98
C GLY A 49 5.85 8.59 -0.31
N TRP A 50 4.99 7.58 -0.48
CA TRP A 50 4.08 7.54 -1.60
C TRP A 50 2.96 8.56 -1.41
N VAL A 51 2.82 9.45 -2.38
CA VAL A 51 1.75 10.45 -2.38
C VAL A 51 0.50 9.84 -2.95
N VAL A 52 -0.56 9.82 -2.17
CA VAL A 52 -1.89 9.34 -2.56
C VAL A 52 -2.44 10.29 -3.65
N PRO A 53 -2.67 9.81 -4.88
CA PRO A 53 -3.03 10.69 -6.00
C PRO A 53 -4.47 11.20 -5.95
N TYR A 54 -5.37 10.47 -5.29
CA TYR A 54 -6.79 10.78 -5.14
C TYR A 54 -7.34 10.14 -3.85
N ALA A 55 -8.47 10.62 -3.34
CA ALA A 55 -9.10 10.02 -2.18
C ALA A 55 -9.44 8.54 -2.44
N MET A 56 -9.06 7.64 -1.53
CA MET A 56 -9.22 6.20 -1.72
C MET A 56 -9.41 5.47 -0.39
N VAL A 57 -9.92 4.25 -0.45
CA VAL A 57 -9.92 3.30 0.68
C VAL A 57 -8.83 2.26 0.44
N LEU A 58 -8.00 2.04 1.46
CA LEU A 58 -7.03 0.96 1.49
C LEU A 58 -7.74 -0.33 1.91
N ASP A 59 -7.96 -1.21 0.94
CA ASP A 59 -8.68 -2.48 1.15
C ASP A 59 -7.75 -3.54 1.71
N GLN A 60 -6.54 -3.65 1.15
CA GLN A 60 -5.59 -4.68 1.53
C GLN A 60 -4.15 -4.17 1.57
N VAL A 61 -3.36 -4.74 2.48
CA VAL A 61 -1.91 -4.56 2.51
C VAL A 61 -1.22 -5.87 2.87
N ARG A 62 -0.06 -6.15 2.27
CA ARG A 62 0.82 -7.24 2.68
C ARG A 62 2.28 -6.80 2.63
N TYR A 63 3.13 -7.44 3.44
CA TYR A 63 4.54 -7.07 3.55
C TYR A 63 5.46 -8.16 3.02
N TRP A 64 6.19 -7.86 1.96
CA TRP A 64 7.12 -8.77 1.31
C TRP A 64 8.54 -8.56 1.82
N LEU A 65 9.29 -9.66 1.91
CA LEU A 65 10.74 -9.66 2.09
C LEU A 65 11.40 -10.46 0.97
N ALA A 66 12.55 -9.99 0.51
CA ALA A 66 13.40 -10.73 -0.43
C ALA A 66 14.09 -11.93 0.25
N THR A 67 14.42 -11.80 1.54
CA THR A 67 15.01 -12.88 2.34
C THR A 67 14.38 -12.91 3.72
N ALA A 68 14.00 -14.10 4.18
CA ALA A 68 13.48 -14.28 5.53
C ALA A 68 14.58 -14.05 6.57
N GLY A 69 14.26 -13.30 7.63
CA GLY A 69 15.10 -13.21 8.82
C GLY A 69 14.80 -14.35 9.82
N THR A 70 15.64 -14.49 10.85
CA THR A 70 15.47 -15.50 11.90
C THR A 70 15.68 -14.90 13.30
N GLY A 71 15.00 -15.47 14.30
CA GLY A 71 14.99 -14.99 15.68
C GLY A 71 13.99 -13.84 15.86
N ASN A 72 12.93 -14.07 16.66
CA ASN A 72 11.76 -13.19 16.83
C ASN A 72 11.05 -12.80 15.52
N SER A 73 9.84 -12.27 15.62
CA SER A 73 9.09 -11.79 14.45
C SER A 73 9.46 -10.35 14.13
N ALA A 74 9.75 -10.08 12.86
CA ALA A 74 9.76 -8.72 12.35
C ALA A 74 8.32 -8.19 12.26
N THR A 75 8.15 -6.88 12.44
CA THR A 75 6.86 -6.21 12.32
C THR A 75 7.02 -4.97 11.46
N ALA A 76 6.13 -4.82 10.48
CA ALA A 76 6.01 -3.62 9.66
C ALA A 76 4.59 -3.05 9.77
N GLU A 77 4.46 -1.76 9.53
CA GLU A 77 3.19 -1.06 9.51
C GLU A 77 3.21 0.09 8.50
N LEU A 78 2.03 0.58 8.11
CA LEU A 78 1.92 1.80 7.33
C LEU A 78 1.74 3.02 8.23
N ARG A 79 2.36 4.13 7.84
CA ARG A 79 2.20 5.43 8.50
C ARG A 79 1.84 6.51 7.52
N LYS A 80 0.97 7.42 7.96
CA LYS A 80 0.47 8.55 7.17
C LYS A 80 1.12 9.87 7.61
N ASN A 81 1.56 10.70 6.67
CA ASN A 81 1.97 12.11 6.90
C ASN A 81 3.01 12.36 8.00
N GLY A 82 3.88 11.41 8.37
CA GLY A 82 4.98 11.67 9.31
C GLY A 82 5.29 10.55 10.31
N THR A 83 6.34 10.79 11.09
CA THR A 83 7.25 9.84 11.75
C THR A 83 6.65 8.88 12.77
N ALA A 84 7.39 7.78 12.99
CA ALA A 84 7.79 7.36 14.33
C ALA A 84 6.73 6.72 15.25
N VAL A 85 5.76 7.55 15.63
CA VAL A 85 5.08 7.43 16.93
C VAL A 85 3.62 7.91 16.89
N GLY A 86 3.14 8.58 15.83
CA GLY A 86 1.84 9.27 15.88
C GLY A 86 0.78 8.86 14.85
N ASN A 87 1.17 8.34 13.70
CA ASN A 87 0.26 8.28 12.53
C ASN A 87 0.16 6.88 11.92
N VAL A 88 0.09 5.85 12.76
CA VAL A 88 -0.11 4.47 12.29
C VAL A 88 -1.48 4.36 11.64
N ILE A 89 -1.52 3.75 10.46
CA ILE A 89 -2.79 3.41 9.81
C ILE A 89 -3.31 2.15 10.50
N SER A 90 -4.46 2.25 11.15
CA SER A 90 -5.05 1.14 11.90
C SER A 90 -5.23 -0.10 11.02
N GLY A 91 -4.97 -1.29 11.59
CA GLY A 91 -5.10 -2.57 10.89
C GLY A 91 -3.98 -2.90 9.91
N THR A 92 -2.92 -2.08 9.85
CA THR A 92 -1.79 -2.31 8.93
C THR A 92 -0.57 -2.97 9.59
N SER A 93 -0.57 -3.20 10.89
CA SER A 93 0.57 -3.88 11.54
C SER A 93 0.59 -5.37 11.17
N GLY A 94 1.70 -5.85 10.61
CA GLY A 94 1.84 -7.23 10.16
C GLY A 94 3.27 -7.73 10.14
N THR A 95 3.43 -9.05 9.99
CA THR A 95 4.73 -9.70 9.89
C THR A 95 5.15 -9.83 8.42
N PRO A 96 6.26 -9.19 8.01
CA PRO A 96 6.80 -9.37 6.67
C PRO A 96 7.30 -10.81 6.44
N SER A 97 7.09 -11.33 5.24
CA SER A 97 7.43 -12.73 4.89
C SER A 97 7.81 -12.86 3.41
N THR A 98 8.49 -13.95 3.04
CA THR A 98 8.69 -14.37 1.65
C THR A 98 7.41 -14.93 1.02
N ALA A 99 6.40 -15.24 1.84
CA ALA A 99 5.06 -15.63 1.43
C ALA A 99 4.03 -14.94 2.33
N PRO A 100 3.78 -13.62 2.15
CA PRO A 100 2.96 -12.85 3.07
C PRO A 100 1.46 -12.95 2.78
N THR A 101 0.67 -12.81 3.84
CA THR A 101 -0.79 -12.76 3.79
C THR A 101 -1.29 -11.32 3.74
N TYR A 102 -2.46 -11.11 3.13
CA TYR A 102 -3.12 -9.81 3.16
C TYR A 102 -3.73 -9.51 4.52
N LEU A 103 -3.54 -8.27 4.97
CA LEU A 103 -4.30 -7.60 6.02
C LEU A 103 -5.38 -6.75 5.35
N THR A 104 -6.51 -6.53 6.03
CA THR A 104 -7.65 -5.77 5.51
C THR A 104 -7.96 -4.55 6.39
N PRO A 105 -7.21 -3.45 6.27
CA PRO A 105 -7.31 -2.30 7.17
C PRO A 105 -8.59 -1.46 6.97
N GLY A 106 -9.12 -1.37 5.73
CA GLY A 106 -10.30 -0.56 5.43
C GLY A 106 -10.11 0.95 5.67
N ALA A 107 -8.87 1.43 5.57
CA ALA A 107 -8.51 2.78 5.98
C ALA A 107 -8.75 3.81 4.86
N THR A 108 -9.43 4.92 5.18
CA THR A 108 -9.63 6.02 4.22
C THR A 108 -8.40 6.92 4.16
N LEU A 109 -7.94 7.17 2.93
CA LEU A 109 -6.84 8.06 2.58
C LEU A 109 -7.37 9.24 1.76
N ALA A 110 -6.88 10.43 2.05
CA ALA A 110 -7.16 11.63 1.30
C ALA A 110 -6.13 11.84 0.20
N ALA A 111 -6.52 12.54 -0.87
CA ALA A 111 -5.58 13.00 -1.89
C ALA A 111 -4.48 13.86 -1.24
N GLY A 112 -3.22 13.60 -1.60
CA GLY A 112 -2.06 14.30 -1.06
C GLY A 112 -1.48 13.70 0.23
N ASP A 113 -2.14 12.72 0.85
CA ASP A 113 -1.55 11.98 1.96
C ASP A 113 -0.25 11.29 1.54
N ARG A 114 0.72 11.23 2.45
CA ARG A 114 1.99 10.54 2.25
C ARG A 114 2.04 9.27 3.08
N ILE A 115 2.18 8.13 2.40
CA ILE A 115 2.24 6.81 3.03
C ILE A 115 3.69 6.34 3.08
N TYR A 116 4.06 5.82 4.25
CA TYR A 116 5.37 5.28 4.53
C TYR A 116 5.21 3.85 5.04
N VAL A 117 6.10 2.96 4.61
CA VAL A 117 6.26 1.63 5.20
C VAL A 117 7.30 1.76 6.31
N VAL A 118 7.00 1.29 7.51
CA VAL A 118 7.94 1.37 8.62
C VAL A 118 8.09 0.03 9.29
N GLN A 119 9.33 -0.40 9.47
CA GLN A 119 9.67 -1.55 10.29
C GLN A 119 9.79 -1.15 11.76
N THR A 120 8.86 -1.65 12.58
CA THR A 120 8.79 -1.36 14.01
C THR A 120 9.51 -2.40 14.86
N ALA A 121 9.64 -3.63 14.36
CA ALA A 121 10.44 -4.69 14.96
C ALA A 121 11.27 -5.42 13.92
N VAL A 122 12.47 -5.86 14.32
CA VAL A 122 13.39 -6.63 13.48
C VAL A 122 13.67 -7.98 14.09
N ASN A 123 14.09 -8.91 13.24
CA ASN A 123 14.64 -10.17 13.67
C ASN A 123 15.92 -9.95 14.50
N THR A 124 16.21 -10.84 15.43
CA THR A 124 17.33 -10.69 16.38
C THR A 124 18.56 -11.49 16.00
N THR A 125 18.44 -12.52 15.15
CA THR A 125 19.56 -13.41 14.80
C THR A 125 20.04 -13.18 13.37
N THR A 126 19.13 -13.22 12.39
CA THR A 126 19.44 -12.89 11.00
C THR A 126 18.48 -11.83 10.52
N LEU A 127 19.02 -10.70 10.08
CA LEU A 127 18.24 -9.62 9.50
C LEU A 127 17.88 -9.99 8.07
N GLY A 128 16.58 -10.08 7.79
CA GLY A 128 16.10 -10.17 6.42
C GLY A 128 16.47 -8.92 5.60
N THR A 129 16.22 -8.99 4.29
CA THR A 129 16.44 -7.87 3.37
C THR A 129 15.22 -7.65 2.47
N GLY A 130 15.12 -6.44 1.92
CA GLY A 130 14.18 -6.14 0.84
C GLY A 130 12.74 -6.00 1.31
N LEU A 131 12.49 -5.21 2.36
CA LEU A 131 11.14 -4.94 2.82
C LEU A 131 10.37 -4.10 1.79
N ALA A 132 9.21 -4.59 1.39
CA ALA A 132 8.24 -3.86 0.59
C ALA A 132 6.82 -4.07 1.14
N ALA A 133 5.93 -3.11 0.91
CA ALA A 133 4.50 -3.28 1.12
C ALA A 133 3.79 -3.28 -0.23
N ASP A 134 2.88 -4.22 -0.42
CA ASP A 134 1.96 -4.24 -1.55
C ASP A 134 0.59 -3.79 -1.05
N LEU A 135 0.08 -2.69 -1.60
CA LEU A 135 -1.15 -2.02 -1.20
C LEU A 135 -2.17 -2.14 -2.30
N ILE A 136 -3.39 -2.52 -1.94
CA ILE A 136 -4.53 -2.62 -2.83
C ILE A 136 -5.64 -1.75 -2.25
N GLY A 137 -6.20 -0.88 -3.06
CA GLY A 137 -7.32 -0.04 -2.65
C GLY A 137 -8.13 0.47 -3.81
N HIS A 138 -9.29 1.05 -3.52
CA HIS A 138 -10.19 1.62 -4.52
C HIS A 138 -10.43 3.11 -4.30
N ARG A 139 -10.64 3.82 -5.41
CA ARG A 139 -11.01 5.24 -5.39
C ARG A 139 -12.40 5.45 -4.81
N ILE A 140 -12.55 6.49 -3.99
CA ILE A 140 -13.83 7.03 -3.49
C ILE A 140 -14.17 8.37 -4.15
#